data_AF-A0A0Q8QKK4-F1
#
_entry.id   AF-A0A0Q8QKK4-F1
#
_cell.length_a   1.000
_cell.length_b   1.000
_cell.length_c   1.000
_cell.angle_alpha   90.00
_cell.angle_beta   90.00
_cell.angle_gamma   90.00
#
_symmetry.space_group_name_H-M   'P 1'
#
loop_
_entity.id
_entity.type
_entity.pdbx_description
1 polymer ?
#
loop_
_entity_poly.entity_id
_entity_poly.type
_entity_poly.pdbx_seq_one_letter_code
_entity_poly.pdbx_strand_id
1 'polypeptide(L)' 'MSEGRQLVAQVREAARRHSASWEALVPSSFRVNLDAEAAEEEAYAEMALAKRALRDHICEVYGISIRELSSLAMP' A
#
# COMPACT_ATOMS: atom_id res chain seq x y z
N MET A 1 -13.46 -2.70 -18.78
CA MET A 1 -12.30 -1.96 -18.22
C MET A 1 -11.30 -3.00 -17.73
N SER A 2 -10.00 -2.86 -18.05
CA SER A 2 -9.01 -3.92 -17.78
C SER A 2 -8.69 -4.05 -16.29
N GLU A 3 -8.65 -5.29 -15.81
CA GLU A 3 -8.40 -5.70 -14.41
C GLU A 3 -7.19 -4.99 -13.78
N GLY A 4 -6.06 -4.88 -14.49
CA GLY A 4 -4.89 -4.16 -14.00
C GLY A 4 -5.14 -2.68 -13.65
N ARG A 5 -6.05 -1.98 -14.35
CA ARG A 5 -6.40 -0.60 -14.01
C ARG A 5 -7.17 -0.51 -12.68
N GLN A 6 -7.97 -1.52 -12.36
CA GLN A 6 -8.69 -1.58 -11.10
C GLN A 6 -7.72 -1.85 -9.93
N LEU A 7 -6.74 -2.74 -10.11
CA LEU A 7 -5.71 -3.01 -9.10
C LEU A 7 -4.84 -1.77 -8.83
N VAL A 8 -4.42 -1.05 -9.88
CA VAL A 8 -3.70 0.22 -9.72
C VAL A 8 -4.54 1.26 -8.98
N ALA A 9 -5.84 1.35 -9.25
CA ALA A 9 -6.74 2.26 -8.55
C ALA A 9 -6.88 1.90 -7.06
N GLN A 10 -6.97 0.60 -6.72
CA GLN A 10 -7.02 0.13 -5.33
C GLN A 10 -5.74 0.48 -4.56
N VAL A 11 -4.56 0.27 -5.17
CA VAL A 11 -3.28 0.65 -4.55
C VAL A 11 -3.17 2.16 -4.33
N ARG A 12 -3.62 2.98 -5.29
CA ARG A 12 -3.61 4.44 -5.15
C ARG A 12 -4.59 4.93 -4.08
N GLU A 13 -5.77 4.33 -4.00
CA GLU A 13 -6.76 4.68 -2.99
C GLU A 13 -6.31 4.28 -1.59
N ALA A 14 -5.68 3.11 -1.43
CA ALA A 14 -5.01 2.72 -0.19
C ALA A 14 -3.95 3.78 0.18
N ALA A 15 -2.99 4.06 -0.72
CA ALA A 15 -1.95 5.09 -0.51
C ALA A 15 -2.51 6.45 -0.07
N ARG A 16 -3.66 6.87 -0.62
CA ARG A 16 -4.32 8.13 -0.26
C ARG A 16 -4.89 8.09 1.17
N ARG A 17 -5.49 6.97 1.60
CA ARG A 17 -5.99 6.79 2.97
C ARG A 17 -4.88 6.77 4.01
N HIS A 18 -3.67 6.35 3.64
CA HIS A 18 -2.49 6.32 4.51
C HIS A 18 -1.81 7.69 4.68
N SER A 19 -2.33 8.78 4.12
CA SER A 19 -1.78 10.13 4.32
C SER A 19 -2.14 10.72 5.69
N ALA A 20 -1.98 9.95 6.77
CA ALA A 20 -2.12 10.44 8.13
C ALA A 20 -0.98 11.43 8.42
N SER A 21 -1.30 12.58 9.02
CA SER A 21 -0.28 13.53 9.46
C SER A 21 0.29 13.12 10.81
N TRP A 22 1.53 13.49 11.08
CA TRP A 22 2.17 13.24 12.38
C TRP A 22 1.36 13.82 13.54
N GLU A 23 0.69 14.95 13.33
CA GLU A 23 -0.19 15.60 14.31
C GLU A 23 -1.48 14.82 14.58
N ALA A 24 -1.92 13.93 13.68
CA ALA A 24 -3.05 13.04 13.92
C ALA A 24 -2.68 11.86 14.83
N LEU A 25 -1.44 11.38 14.73
CA LEU A 25 -0.85 10.31 15.54
C LEU A 25 -0.36 10.82 16.89
N VAL A 26 0.25 12.00 16.91
CA VAL A 26 0.84 12.64 18.09
C VAL A 26 0.28 14.06 18.21
N PRO A 27 -0.98 14.22 18.66
CA PRO A 27 -1.62 15.54 18.76
C PRO A 27 -0.94 16.48 19.77
N SER A 28 -0.09 15.96 20.66
CA SER A 28 0.78 16.77 21.52
C SER A 28 2.00 15.98 21.98
N SER A 29 3.02 16.66 22.50
CA SER A 29 4.24 16.03 23.03
C SER A 29 4.04 15.06 24.19
N PHE A 30 2.85 15.01 24.80
CA PHE A 30 2.52 14.15 25.94
C PHE A 30 1.43 13.13 25.62
N ARG A 31 0.90 13.13 24.39
CA ARG A 31 -0.26 12.31 24.03
C ARG A 31 -0.07 11.70 22.66
N VAL A 32 -0.04 10.38 22.64
CA VAL A 32 -0.18 9.56 21.44
C VAL A 32 -1.66 9.19 21.29
N ASN A 33 -2.15 9.24 20.06
CA ASN A 33 -3.48 8.79 19.70
C ASN A 33 -3.43 7.33 19.25
N LEU A 34 -3.61 6.39 20.19
CA LEU A 34 -3.51 4.95 19.93
C LEU A 34 -4.55 4.44 18.93
N ASP A 35 -5.71 5.09 18.83
CA ASP A 35 -6.72 4.73 17.83
C ASP A 35 -6.25 5.11 16.42
N ALA A 36 -5.56 6.25 16.28
CA ALA A 36 -4.95 6.65 15.02
C ALA A 36 -3.75 5.77 14.66
N GLU A 37 -2.96 5.35 15.65
CA GLU A 37 -1.86 4.39 15.47
C GLU A 37 -2.39 3.03 15.00
N ALA A 38 -3.43 2.49 15.65
CA ALA A 38 -4.06 1.25 15.23
C ALA A 38 -4.67 1.35 13.82
N ALA A 39 -5.29 2.48 13.49
CA ALA A 39 -5.80 2.72 12.15
C ALA A 39 -4.67 2.84 11.11
N GLU A 40 -3.53 3.43 11.45
CA GLU A 40 -2.35 3.49 10.57
C GLU A 40 -1.80 2.08 10.30
N GLU A 41 -1.66 1.25 11.33
CA GLU A 41 -1.19 -0.14 11.21
C GLU A 41 -2.13 -1.01 10.36
N GLU A 42 -3.44 -0.94 10.60
CA GLU A 42 -4.43 -1.66 9.78
C GLU A 42 -4.35 -1.22 8.32
N ALA A 43 -4.24 0.09 8.11
CA ALA A 43 -4.15 0.64 6.78
C ALA A 43 -2.83 0.21 6.09
N TYR A 44 -1.70 0.18 6.81
CA TYR A 44 -0.44 -0.35 6.25
C TYR A 44 -0.56 -1.83 5.83
N ALA A 45 -1.27 -2.64 6.60
CA ALA A 45 -1.56 -4.04 6.24
C ALA A 45 -2.42 -4.14 4.96
N GLU A 46 -3.46 -3.31 4.81
CA GLU A 46 -4.26 -3.24 3.58
C GLU A 46 -3.41 -2.88 2.36
N MET A 47 -2.52 -1.89 2.49
CA MET A 47 -1.60 -1.51 1.41
C MET A 47 -0.68 -2.66 1.00
N ALA A 48 -0.16 -3.39 1.98
CA ALA A 48 0.73 -4.52 1.74
C ALA A 48 0.03 -5.64 0.95
N LEU A 49 -1.24 -5.92 1.29
CA LEU A 49 -2.08 -6.88 0.57
C LEU A 49 -2.38 -6.40 -0.86
N ALA A 50 -2.79 -5.15 -1.03
CA ALA A 50 -3.07 -4.58 -2.36
C ALA A 50 -1.82 -4.58 -3.26
N LYS A 51 -0.65 -4.22 -2.71
CA LYS A 51 0.63 -4.28 -3.43
C LYS A 51 1.00 -5.71 -3.80
N ARG A 52 0.73 -6.69 -2.92
CA ARG A 52 0.97 -8.10 -3.22
C ARG A 52 0.09 -8.57 -4.37
N ALA A 53 -1.22 -8.30 -4.33
CA ALA A 53 -2.14 -8.66 -5.40
C ALA A 53 -1.72 -8.05 -6.75
N LEU A 54 -1.28 -6.79 -6.76
CA LEU A 54 -0.76 -6.15 -7.97
C LEU A 54 0.50 -6.86 -8.51
N ARG A 55 1.45 -7.21 -7.64
CA ARG A 55 2.66 -7.94 -8.05
C ARG A 55 2.31 -9.31 -8.62
N ASP A 56 1.42 -10.04 -7.96
CA ASP A 56 0.99 -11.37 -8.39
C ASP A 56 0.32 -11.30 -9.78
N HIS A 57 -0.58 -10.33 -10.00
CA HIS A 57 -1.20 -10.08 -11.30
C HIS A 57 -0.17 -9.73 -12.39
N ILE A 58 0.83 -8.91 -12.09
CA ILE A 58 1.89 -8.56 -13.05
C ILE A 58 2.69 -9.82 -13.43
N CYS A 59 3.10 -10.63 -12.44
CA CYS A 59 3.82 -11.86 -12.69
C CYS A 59 3.01 -12.83 -13.57
N GLU A 60 1.71 -12.98 -13.31
CA GLU A 60 0.80 -13.82 -14.10
C GLU A 60 0.63 -13.30 -15.53
N VAL A 61 0.31 -12.02 -15.70
CA VAL A 61 0.04 -11.42 -17.02
C VAL A 61 1.25 -11.44 -17.94
N TYR A 62 2.44 -11.20 -17.38
CA TYR A 62 3.67 -11.11 -18.17
C TYR A 62 4.51 -12.40 -18.13
N GLY A 63 4.08 -13.42 -17.38
CA GLY A 63 4.80 -14.69 -17.27
C GLY A 63 6.19 -14.57 -16.64
N ILE A 64 6.39 -13.58 -15.76
CA ILE A 64 7.67 -13.28 -15.11
C ILE A 64 7.63 -13.66 -13.63
N SER A 65 8.80 -13.97 -13.07
CA SER A 65 8.95 -14.22 -11.63
C SER A 65 8.98 -12.92 -10.82
N ILE A 66 8.73 -13.03 -9.52
CA ILE A 66 8.85 -11.90 -8.57
C ILE A 66 10.27 -11.30 -8.54
N ARG A 67 11.30 -12.11 -8.79
CA ARG A 67 12.70 -11.67 -8.84
C ARG A 67 12.94 -10.81 -10.08
N GLU A 68 12.43 -11.24 -11.23
CA GLU A 68 12.48 -10.46 -12.48
C GLU A 68 11.71 -9.16 -12.34
N LEU A 69 10.49 -9.19 -11.78
CA LEU A 69 9.72 -7.99 -11.50
C LEU A 69 10.47 -7.00 -10.59
N SER A 70 11.14 -7.50 -9.55
CA SER A 70 11.93 -6.66 -8.64
C SER A 70 13.14 -6.03 -9.32
N SER A 71 13.76 -6.75 -10.29
CA SER A 71 14.88 -6.22 -11.06
C SER A 71 14.50 -5.09 -12.03
N LEU A 72 13.24 -5.08 -12.48
CA LEU A 72 12.69 -4.00 -13.34
C LEU A 72 12.40 -2.71 -12.56
N ALA A 73 12.31 -2.79 -11.22
CA ALA A 73 12.01 -1.65 -10.37
C ALA A 73 13.28 -0.90 -9.88
N MET A 74 14.48 -1.38 -10.22
CA MET A 74 15.73 -0.68 -9.95
C MET A 74 16.15 0.16 -11.17
N PRO A 75 16.49 1.45 -11.00
CA PRO A 75 17.05 2.29 -12.07
C PRO A 75 18.45 1.86 -12.51
#